data_AF-A0A7D5P872-F1
#
_entry.id   AF-A0A7D5P872-F1
#
_cell.length_a   1.000
_cell.length_b   1.000
_cell.length_c   1.000
_cell.angle_alpha   90.00
_cell.angle_beta   90.00
_cell.angle_gamma   90.00
#
_symmetry.space_group_name_H-M   'P 1'
#
loop_
_entity.id
_entity.type
_entity.pdbx_description
1 polymer ?
#
loop_
_entity_poly.entity_id
_entity_poly.type
_entity_poly.pdbx_seq_one_letter_code
_entity_poly.pdbx_strand_id
1 'polypeptide(L)'
;MHERDEPTRSSDDFIHGVLERLSWATEHSPRRPTQVQPRRGSNQYEEISAKGQDDHNTVNLSSRAVSPVIANILMVATVVILAATVSVFALGFVDEANQPGPVVGQSSGELLTQDGFDGGIVNITHVAGDTLSASALEIAVDAQGACGKSGRLVNLPASGGDPVPTSEYVRGDDIFDNSYNSVGGPIGEAGGQWQAGETATFRIAGTPCQLDSGDTITVRVVHTPTNSVVIKETLTVT
;
A
#
# COMPACT_ATOMS: atom_id res chain seq x y z
N MET A 1 -48.64 54.22 -7.51
CA MET A 1 -49.27 52.89 -7.68
C MET A 1 -48.65 52.31 -8.95
N HIS A 2 -47.78 51.31 -8.93
CA HIS A 2 -47.57 50.24 -7.96
C HIS A 2 -46.13 49.72 -8.17
N GLU A 3 -45.27 49.92 -7.17
CA GLU A 3 -43.97 49.25 -7.02
C GLU A 3 -44.24 47.74 -6.93
N ARG A 4 -43.46 46.91 -7.63
CA ARG A 4 -43.45 45.46 -7.41
C ARG A 4 -42.10 45.08 -6.80
N ASP A 5 -42.12 44.89 -5.49
CA ASP A 5 -41.06 44.28 -4.70
C ASP A 5 -40.96 42.79 -5.04
N GLU A 6 -39.76 42.35 -5.44
CA GLU A 6 -39.36 40.94 -5.41
C GLU A 6 -38.85 40.59 -4.01
N PRO A 7 -39.35 39.51 -3.37
CA PRO A 7 -38.84 39.10 -2.07
C PRO A 7 -37.50 38.37 -2.21
N THR A 8 -36.52 38.86 -1.44
CA THR A 8 -35.20 38.27 -1.23
C THR A 8 -35.30 36.89 -0.57
N ARG A 9 -34.56 35.92 -1.12
CA ARG A 9 -34.45 34.55 -0.63
C ARG A 9 -33.53 34.52 0.59
N SER A 10 -34.12 34.39 1.78
CA SER A 10 -33.42 34.24 3.06
C SER A 10 -32.68 32.89 3.13
N SER A 11 -31.45 32.94 3.64
CA SER A 11 -30.42 31.89 3.63
C SER A 11 -30.24 31.17 4.98
N ASP A 12 -31.31 31.04 5.79
CA ASP A 12 -31.20 30.61 7.20
C ASP A 12 -31.81 29.23 7.56
N ASP A 13 -32.17 28.38 6.60
CA ASP A 13 -32.95 27.15 6.88
C ASP A 13 -32.23 25.81 6.62
N PHE A 14 -30.90 25.74 6.79
CA PHE A 14 -30.14 24.49 6.58
C PHE A 14 -29.38 23.96 7.80
N ILE A 15 -29.79 24.28 9.02
CA ILE A 15 -29.24 23.64 10.24
C ILE A 15 -30.37 23.15 11.15
N HIS A 16 -31.06 22.08 10.75
CA HIS A 16 -31.81 21.22 11.67
C HIS A 16 -31.92 19.81 11.09
N GLY A 17 -31.05 18.90 11.52
CA GLY A 17 -31.14 17.50 11.06
C GLY A 17 -30.05 16.55 11.54
N VAL A 18 -29.50 16.69 12.75
CA VAL A 18 -28.58 15.69 13.33
C VAL A 18 -28.82 15.55 14.83
N LEU A 19 -29.95 14.98 15.24
CA LEU A 19 -30.14 14.44 16.60
C LEU A 19 -31.26 13.38 16.60
N GLU A 20 -30.99 12.20 16.06
CA GLU A 20 -31.72 10.99 16.46
C GLU A 20 -30.74 10.00 17.08
N ARG A 21 -31.04 9.70 18.34
CA ARG A 21 -30.20 9.04 19.33
C ARG A 21 -30.25 7.54 19.14
N LEU A 22 -29.06 6.95 19.11
CA LEU A 22 -28.77 5.55 19.36
C LEU A 22 -29.49 5.10 20.64
N SER A 23 -30.52 4.27 20.49
CA SER A 23 -31.23 3.60 21.58
C SER A 23 -31.57 2.17 21.17
N TRP A 24 -30.59 1.28 21.26
CA TRP A 24 -30.86 -0.13 21.55
C TRP A 24 -29.60 -0.75 22.18
N ALA A 25 -29.64 -0.97 23.49
CA ALA A 25 -28.71 -1.84 24.19
C ALA A 25 -29.46 -2.41 25.39
N THR A 26 -30.00 -3.61 25.25
CA THR A 26 -30.53 -4.38 26.39
C THR A 26 -30.52 -5.87 26.10
N GLU A 27 -30.03 -6.60 27.11
CA GLU A 27 -30.25 -8.02 27.42
C GLU A 27 -29.63 -9.10 26.52
N HIS A 28 -28.49 -9.65 26.95
CA HIS A 28 -28.15 -11.06 26.72
C HIS A 28 -27.84 -11.73 28.07
N SER A 29 -28.83 -12.44 28.60
CA SER A 29 -28.70 -13.24 29.83
C SER A 29 -28.13 -14.63 29.52
N PRO A 30 -27.04 -15.08 30.17
CA PRO A 30 -26.56 -16.45 30.03
C PRO A 30 -27.38 -17.42 30.91
N ARG A 31 -28.02 -18.43 30.28
CA ARG A 31 -28.67 -19.54 31.01
C ARG A 31 -27.60 -20.51 31.57
N ARG A 32 -27.71 -20.87 32.84
CA ARG A 32 -26.90 -21.91 33.50
C ARG A 32 -27.32 -23.31 33.02
N PRO A 33 -26.40 -24.27 32.87
CA PRO A 33 -26.76 -25.66 32.66
C PRO A 33 -27.13 -26.34 33.98
N THR A 34 -28.27 -27.01 33.97
CA THR A 34 -28.83 -27.83 35.06
C THR A 34 -28.00 -29.10 35.25
N GLN A 35 -27.47 -29.32 36.45
CA GLN A 35 -26.80 -30.57 36.84
C GLN A 35 -27.87 -31.62 37.17
N VAL A 36 -27.89 -32.73 36.41
CA VAL A 36 -28.73 -33.91 36.67
C VAL A 36 -27.87 -34.98 37.33
N GLN A 37 -28.27 -35.40 38.53
CA GLN A 37 -27.57 -36.39 39.34
C GLN A 37 -28.13 -37.80 39.05
N PRO A 38 -27.31 -38.85 38.91
CA PRO A 38 -27.83 -40.19 38.65
C PRO A 38 -28.38 -40.82 39.93
N ARG A 39 -29.66 -41.20 39.91
CA ARG A 39 -30.27 -42.09 40.91
C ARG A 39 -29.80 -43.53 40.69
N ARG A 40 -29.27 -44.10 41.77
CA ARG A 40 -28.96 -45.52 41.94
C ARG A 40 -30.28 -46.32 41.96
N GLY A 41 -30.47 -47.21 41.01
CA GLY A 41 -31.60 -48.12 40.95
C GLY A 41 -31.19 -49.43 40.28
N SER A 42 -31.01 -50.47 41.10
CA SER A 42 -31.00 -51.86 40.68
C SER A 42 -32.36 -52.22 40.07
N ASN A 43 -32.38 -52.93 38.95
CA ASN A 43 -33.30 -54.02 38.60
C ASN A 43 -32.90 -54.52 37.20
N GLN A 44 -32.39 -55.74 37.11
CA GLN A 44 -33.15 -56.98 36.93
C GLN A 44 -33.42 -57.19 35.43
N TYR A 45 -32.67 -58.14 34.87
CA TYR A 45 -32.72 -58.54 33.48
C TYR A 45 -34.04 -59.27 33.22
N GLU A 46 -34.88 -58.72 32.35
CA GLU A 46 -35.90 -59.49 31.63
C GLU A 46 -35.61 -59.37 30.13
N GLU A 47 -35.48 -60.56 29.54
CA GLU A 47 -35.19 -60.83 28.15
C GLU A 47 -36.39 -60.41 27.29
N ILE A 48 -36.18 -59.50 26.34
CA ILE A 48 -37.13 -59.30 25.25
C ILE A 48 -36.35 -59.32 23.94
N SER A 49 -36.47 -60.47 23.27
CA SER A 49 -36.01 -60.71 21.91
C SER A 49 -36.62 -59.69 20.96
N ALA A 50 -35.80 -58.79 20.42
CA ALA A 50 -36.14 -57.95 19.29
C ALA A 50 -34.99 -57.99 18.29
N LYS A 51 -35.24 -58.73 17.20
CA LYS A 51 -34.42 -58.83 16.00
C LYS A 51 -34.39 -57.46 15.30
N GLY A 52 -33.31 -56.71 15.49
CA GLY A 52 -33.02 -55.46 14.80
C GLY A 52 -31.72 -55.60 14.01
N GLN A 53 -31.83 -55.45 12.70
CA GLN A 53 -30.75 -55.54 11.72
C GLN A 53 -29.81 -54.33 11.89
N ASP A 54 -28.66 -54.52 12.55
CA ASP A 54 -27.57 -53.54 12.55
C ASP A 54 -26.81 -53.67 11.22
N ASP A 55 -27.17 -52.82 10.27
CA ASP A 55 -26.35 -52.54 9.10
C ASP A 55 -25.06 -51.87 9.60
N HIS A 56 -24.07 -52.69 9.93
CA HIS A 56 -22.71 -52.26 10.20
C HIS A 56 -22.15 -51.60 8.93
N ASN A 57 -22.32 -50.29 8.82
CA ASN A 57 -21.47 -49.47 7.98
C ASN A 57 -20.10 -49.38 8.69
N THR A 58 -19.37 -50.50 8.73
CA THR A 58 -17.96 -50.53 9.09
C THR A 58 -17.22 -49.71 8.04
N VAL A 59 -16.96 -48.45 8.37
CA VAL A 59 -15.81 -47.75 7.80
C VAL A 59 -14.61 -48.63 8.14
N ASN A 60 -14.11 -49.39 7.17
CA ASN A 60 -12.85 -50.11 7.28
C ASN A 60 -11.74 -49.06 7.41
N LEU A 61 -11.55 -48.54 8.63
CA LEU A 61 -10.33 -47.89 9.05
C LEU A 61 -9.29 -49.00 9.20
N SER A 62 -8.92 -49.66 8.09
CA SER A 62 -7.72 -50.45 8.04
C SER A 62 -6.58 -49.49 8.38
N SER A 63 -6.19 -49.48 9.65
CA SER A 63 -5.05 -48.70 10.13
C SER A 63 -3.84 -49.29 9.43
N ARG A 64 -3.43 -48.65 8.34
CA ARG A 64 -2.26 -49.04 7.55
C ARG A 64 -1.06 -48.69 8.42
N ALA A 65 -0.64 -49.62 9.27
CA ALA A 65 0.58 -49.47 10.04
C ALA A 65 1.75 -49.41 9.06
N VAL A 66 2.31 -48.22 8.85
CA VAL A 66 3.56 -48.04 8.13
C VAL A 66 4.68 -48.68 8.95
N SER A 67 5.52 -49.52 8.32
CA SER A 67 6.64 -50.12 9.02
C SER A 67 7.63 -49.03 9.46
N PRO A 68 8.34 -49.19 10.60
CA PRO A 68 9.31 -48.19 11.08
C PRO A 68 10.32 -47.75 10.01
N VAL A 69 10.70 -48.68 9.13
CA VAL A 69 11.63 -48.42 8.03
C VAL A 69 10.99 -47.57 6.94
N ILE A 70 9.75 -47.87 6.55
CA ILE A 70 9.03 -47.12 5.52
C ILE A 70 8.73 -45.70 6.01
N ALA A 71 8.34 -45.55 7.29
CA ALA A 71 8.12 -44.24 7.89
C ALA A 71 9.40 -43.37 7.85
N ASN A 72 10.56 -43.97 8.14
CA ASN A 72 11.84 -43.26 8.09
C ASN A 72 12.21 -42.82 6.67
N ILE A 73 12.04 -43.70 5.68
CA ILE A 73 12.30 -43.37 4.27
C ILE A 73 11.39 -42.23 3.81
N LEU A 74 10.10 -42.30 4.14
CA LEU A 74 9.15 -41.25 3.78
C LEU A 74 9.48 -39.91 4.45
N MET A 75 9.86 -39.92 5.73
CA MET A 75 10.28 -38.72 6.45
C MET A 75 11.50 -38.06 5.81
N VAL A 76 12.55 -38.84 5.52
CA VAL A 76 13.76 -38.29 4.89
C VAL A 76 13.45 -37.79 3.49
N ALA A 77 12.66 -38.53 2.71
CA ALA A 77 12.28 -38.13 1.36
C ALA A 77 11.54 -36.78 1.34
N THR A 78 10.55 -36.58 2.22
CA THR A 78 9.82 -35.30 2.27
C THR A 78 10.70 -34.16 2.77
N VAL A 79 11.55 -34.39 3.77
CA VAL A 79 12.50 -33.37 4.25
C VAL A 79 13.47 -32.96 3.16
N VAL A 80 14.03 -33.90 2.39
CA VAL A 80 14.96 -33.58 1.29
C VAL A 80 14.26 -32.77 0.21
N ILE A 81 13.04 -33.15 -0.18
CA ILE A 81 12.26 -32.39 -1.16
C ILE A 81 11.96 -30.98 -0.63
N LEU A 82 11.49 -30.87 0.61
CA LEU A 82 11.21 -29.57 1.23
C LEU A 82 12.48 -28.72 1.34
N ALA A 83 13.58 -29.28 1.82
CA ALA A 83 14.86 -28.57 1.91
C ALA A 83 15.35 -28.10 0.53
N ALA A 84 15.25 -28.95 -0.50
CA ALA A 84 15.61 -28.57 -1.87
C ALA A 84 14.72 -27.44 -2.40
N THR A 85 13.40 -27.54 -2.24
CA THR A 85 12.48 -26.49 -2.67
C THR A 85 12.72 -25.17 -1.94
N VAL A 86 12.82 -25.19 -0.60
CA VAL A 86 13.15 -24.01 0.21
C VAL A 86 14.51 -23.42 -0.19
N SER A 87 15.51 -24.25 -0.50
CA SER A 87 16.83 -23.78 -0.94
C SER A 87 16.75 -23.06 -2.29
N VAL A 88 16.02 -23.59 -3.26
CA VAL A 88 15.83 -22.94 -4.57
C VAL A 88 15.08 -21.61 -4.41
N PHE A 89 14.02 -21.58 -3.62
CA PHE A 89 13.32 -20.33 -3.32
C PHE A 89 14.24 -19.34 -2.60
N ALA A 90 14.97 -19.77 -1.58
CA ALA A 90 15.90 -18.91 -0.82
C ALA A 90 17.02 -18.34 -1.70
N LEU A 91 17.63 -19.15 -2.58
CA LEU A 91 18.67 -18.68 -3.51
C LEU A 91 18.13 -17.67 -4.52
N GLY A 92 16.92 -17.88 -5.05
CA GLY A 92 16.28 -16.90 -5.93
C GLY A 92 16.07 -15.53 -5.27
N PHE A 93 15.68 -15.51 -3.99
CA PHE A 93 15.58 -14.25 -3.22
C PHE A 93 16.95 -13.62 -2.94
N VAL A 94 17.99 -14.42 -2.75
CA VAL A 94 19.36 -13.92 -2.53
C VAL A 94 19.92 -13.29 -3.81
N ASP A 95 19.65 -13.86 -4.98
CA ASP A 95 20.11 -13.30 -6.26
C ASP A 95 19.41 -11.97 -6.58
N GLU A 96 18.10 -11.83 -6.33
CA GLU A 96 17.36 -10.57 -6.51
C GLU A 96 17.89 -9.47 -5.56
N ALA A 97 18.23 -9.84 -4.31
CA ALA A 97 18.76 -8.92 -3.31
C ALA A 97 20.21 -8.47 -3.58
N ASN A 98 20.98 -9.22 -4.37
CA ASN A 98 22.40 -8.96 -4.65
C ASN A 98 22.65 -8.22 -5.97
N GLN A 99 21.63 -7.90 -6.75
CA GLN A 99 21.82 -7.07 -7.94
C GLN A 99 22.14 -5.62 -7.51
N PRO A 100 23.32 -5.06 -7.86
CA PRO A 100 23.59 -3.67 -7.56
C PRO A 100 22.60 -2.79 -8.33
N GLY A 101 22.02 -1.80 -7.65
CA GLY A 101 21.20 -0.77 -8.30
C GLY A 101 22.04 0.09 -9.25
N PRO A 102 21.37 0.86 -10.14
CA PRO A 102 22.07 1.73 -11.07
C PRO A 102 22.88 2.81 -10.33
N VAL A 103 24.04 3.16 -10.88
CA VAL A 103 24.95 4.14 -10.29
C VAL A 103 24.84 5.46 -11.03
N VAL A 104 24.40 6.51 -10.33
CA VAL A 104 24.46 7.89 -10.81
C VAL A 104 25.70 8.55 -10.22
N GLY A 105 26.62 8.94 -11.10
CA GLY A 105 27.88 9.57 -10.73
C GLY A 105 27.74 11.04 -10.38
N GLN A 106 26.79 11.75 -11.01
CA GLN A 106 26.50 13.16 -10.77
C GLN A 106 25.04 13.50 -11.07
N SER A 107 24.45 14.38 -10.27
CA SER A 107 23.13 14.98 -10.45
C SER A 107 23.13 16.44 -10.02
N SER A 108 22.14 17.19 -10.46
CA SER A 108 21.82 18.51 -9.93
C SER A 108 20.33 18.65 -9.77
N GLY A 109 19.88 19.55 -8.91
CA GLY A 109 18.49 19.96 -8.90
C GLY A 109 18.30 21.43 -8.60
N GLU A 110 17.14 21.94 -9.03
CA GLU A 110 16.74 23.33 -8.89
C GLU A 110 15.28 23.38 -8.47
N LEU A 111 14.94 24.34 -7.60
CA LEU A 111 13.58 24.63 -7.17
C LEU A 111 13.26 26.09 -7.46
N LEU A 112 12.37 26.32 -8.42
CA LEU A 112 11.99 27.64 -8.90
C LEU A 112 10.58 28.01 -8.46
N THR A 113 10.39 29.21 -7.92
CA THR A 113 9.06 29.84 -7.82
C THR A 113 8.69 30.47 -9.16
N GLN A 114 7.47 30.28 -9.64
CA GLN A 114 7.01 30.90 -10.89
C GLN A 114 5.85 31.86 -10.62
N ASP A 115 5.97 33.11 -11.08
CA ASP A 115 4.89 34.10 -10.98
C ASP A 115 3.58 33.57 -11.60
N GLY A 116 2.50 33.54 -10.82
CA GLY A 116 1.19 33.01 -11.22
C GLY A 116 0.99 31.51 -10.99
N PHE A 117 1.99 30.83 -10.42
CA PHE A 117 1.89 29.48 -9.87
C PHE A 117 2.33 29.54 -8.41
N ASP A 118 1.39 29.39 -7.48
CA ASP A 118 1.67 29.55 -6.05
C ASP A 118 2.58 28.45 -5.46
N GLY A 119 3.05 27.52 -6.29
CA GLY A 119 3.91 26.38 -5.94
C GLY A 119 5.34 26.47 -6.51
N GLY A 120 6.07 25.35 -6.44
CA GLY A 120 7.48 25.27 -6.86
C GLY A 120 7.72 24.27 -7.99
N ILE A 121 8.56 24.62 -8.97
CA ILE A 121 9.02 23.70 -10.02
C ILE A 121 10.32 23.06 -9.57
N VAL A 122 10.33 21.73 -9.49
CA VAL A 122 11.53 20.94 -9.23
C VAL A 122 12.06 20.39 -10.55
N ASN A 123 13.31 20.73 -10.85
CA ASN A 123 14.08 20.10 -11.92
C ASN A 123 15.16 19.24 -11.29
N ILE A 124 15.30 17.99 -11.72
CA ILE A 124 16.41 17.11 -11.38
C ILE A 124 17.09 16.69 -12.68
N THR A 125 18.39 16.94 -12.81
CA THR A 125 19.18 16.55 -13.99
C THR A 125 20.07 15.38 -13.65
N HIS A 126 19.98 14.32 -14.44
CA HIS A 126 20.94 13.21 -14.38
C HIS A 126 22.17 13.62 -15.18
N VAL A 127 23.29 13.91 -14.53
CA VAL A 127 24.48 14.48 -15.21
C VAL A 127 25.36 13.38 -15.82
N ALA A 128 25.57 12.27 -15.09
CA ALA A 128 26.38 11.15 -15.54
C ALA A 128 26.04 9.87 -14.77
N GLY A 129 26.15 8.70 -15.42
CA GLY A 129 25.91 7.40 -14.81
C GLY A 129 25.13 6.45 -15.71
N ASP A 130 24.57 5.42 -15.09
CA ASP A 130 23.70 4.43 -15.76
C ASP A 130 22.35 5.05 -16.14
N THR A 131 21.80 4.65 -17.29
CA THR A 131 20.42 5.01 -17.66
C THR A 131 19.43 4.47 -16.64
N LEU A 132 18.54 5.32 -16.15
CA LEU A 132 17.50 4.93 -15.20
C LEU A 132 16.18 4.67 -15.93
N SER A 133 15.54 3.53 -15.68
CA SER A 133 14.18 3.31 -16.19
C SER A 133 13.17 3.85 -15.20
N ALA A 134 12.37 4.85 -15.59
CA ALA A 134 11.40 5.53 -14.73
C ALA A 134 10.41 4.55 -14.08
N SER A 135 10.04 3.45 -14.75
CA SER A 135 9.16 2.42 -14.19
C SER A 135 9.75 1.64 -13.02
N ALA A 136 11.07 1.66 -12.86
CA ALA A 136 11.78 1.11 -11.72
C ALA A 136 12.13 2.19 -10.67
N LEU A 137 11.59 3.41 -10.80
CA LEU A 137 11.88 4.53 -9.91
C LEU A 137 10.66 4.96 -9.11
N GLU A 138 10.96 5.53 -7.94
CA GLU A 138 10.06 6.34 -7.14
C GLU A 138 10.77 7.64 -6.79
N ILE A 139 10.06 8.77 -6.85
CA ILE A 139 10.60 10.07 -6.46
C ILE A 139 9.97 10.45 -5.13
N ALA A 140 10.75 10.43 -4.07
CA ALA A 140 10.34 10.84 -2.74
C ALA A 140 10.74 12.28 -2.46
N VAL A 141 9.78 13.09 -2.03
CA VAL A 141 9.97 14.47 -1.61
C VAL A 141 9.67 14.60 -0.12
N ASP A 142 10.63 15.13 0.61
CA ASP A 142 10.51 15.50 2.00
C ASP A 142 10.56 17.03 2.12
N ALA A 143 9.40 17.60 2.44
CA ALA A 143 9.19 19.02 2.67
C ALA A 143 8.74 19.27 4.12
N GLN A 144 9.11 18.40 5.07
CA GLN A 144 8.73 18.54 6.48
C GLN A 144 9.19 19.87 7.07
N GLY A 145 10.38 20.34 6.68
CA GLY A 145 10.93 21.61 7.15
C GLY A 145 10.22 22.86 6.61
N ALA A 146 9.57 22.76 5.45
CA ALA A 146 8.91 23.88 4.79
C ALA A 146 7.40 23.91 5.13
N CYS A 147 6.69 22.82 4.82
CA CYS A 147 5.22 22.76 4.91
C CYS A 147 4.70 21.57 5.75
N GLY A 148 5.59 20.82 6.43
CA GLY A 148 5.21 19.71 7.30
C GLY A 148 4.72 18.45 6.56
N LYS A 149 5.06 18.31 5.27
CA LYS A 149 4.52 17.26 4.41
C LYS A 149 5.62 16.47 3.70
N SER A 150 5.27 15.25 3.29
CA SER A 150 6.11 14.40 2.46
C SER A 150 5.27 13.54 1.52
N GLY A 151 5.74 13.34 0.31
CA GLY A 151 5.00 12.61 -0.72
C GLY A 151 5.94 11.89 -1.66
N ARG A 152 5.41 10.92 -2.39
CA ARG A 152 6.19 10.15 -3.37
C ARG A 152 5.43 9.97 -4.68
N LEU A 153 6.12 10.21 -5.80
CA LEU A 153 5.66 9.86 -7.13
C LEU A 153 6.06 8.41 -7.44
N VAL A 154 5.07 7.58 -7.74
CA VAL A 154 5.18 6.15 -8.03
C VAL A 154 4.56 5.83 -9.38
N ASN A 155 4.74 4.59 -9.86
CA ASN A 155 4.14 4.09 -11.10
C ASN A 155 4.50 4.96 -12.33
N LEU A 156 5.74 5.46 -12.37
CA LEU A 156 6.26 6.26 -13.47
C LEU A 156 6.55 5.38 -14.72
N PRO A 157 6.72 5.95 -15.93
CA PRO A 157 6.45 7.34 -16.27
C PRO A 157 4.96 7.67 -16.19
N ALA A 158 4.63 8.88 -15.77
CA ALA A 158 3.26 9.37 -15.80
C ALA A 158 2.81 9.52 -17.26
N SER A 159 1.75 8.82 -17.66
CA SER A 159 1.18 8.89 -19.01
C SER A 159 -0.16 9.63 -19.02
N GLY A 160 -0.61 10.12 -20.17
CA GLY A 160 -1.93 10.75 -20.32
C GLY A 160 -1.98 12.27 -20.12
N GLY A 161 -0.84 12.97 -20.11
CA GLY A 161 -0.76 14.43 -20.10
C GLY A 161 -1.14 15.09 -18.77
N ASP A 162 -1.54 14.30 -17.77
CA ASP A 162 -1.73 14.80 -16.42
C ASP A 162 -1.99 13.64 -15.45
N PRO A 163 -1.04 13.26 -14.59
CA PRO A 163 -1.49 12.81 -13.29
C PRO A 163 -2.13 14.05 -12.68
N VAL A 164 -3.46 14.10 -12.63
CA VAL A 164 -4.05 14.51 -11.36
C VAL A 164 -3.43 13.49 -10.38
N PRO A 165 -2.52 13.81 -9.45
CA PRO A 165 -2.16 12.99 -8.30
C PRO A 165 -3.41 12.71 -7.48
N THR A 166 -4.31 11.96 -8.09
CA THR A 166 -5.14 10.98 -7.44
C THR A 166 -4.24 9.79 -7.09
N SER A 167 -4.79 8.84 -6.35
CA SER A 167 -4.05 7.80 -5.65
C SER A 167 -3.17 6.85 -6.50
N GLU A 168 -3.23 6.91 -7.83
CA GLU A 168 -2.43 6.02 -8.70
C GLU A 168 -0.93 6.35 -8.67
N TYR A 169 -0.58 7.63 -8.86
CA TYR A 169 0.82 8.06 -9.01
C TYR A 169 1.38 8.68 -7.73
N VAL A 170 0.56 8.99 -6.73
CA VAL A 170 1.01 9.64 -5.49
C VAL A 170 0.76 8.79 -4.27
N ARG A 171 1.76 8.74 -3.40
CA ARG A 171 1.70 8.16 -2.05
C ARG A 171 2.14 9.18 -1.02
N GLY A 172 1.53 9.15 0.17
CA GLY A 172 1.85 10.09 1.25
C GLY A 172 0.93 11.30 1.23
N ASP A 173 1.46 12.44 1.67
CA ASP A 173 0.73 13.70 1.74
C ASP A 173 0.45 14.28 0.35
N ASP A 174 -0.63 15.05 0.27
CA ASP A 174 -0.92 15.90 -0.87
C ASP A 174 0.11 17.06 -0.89
N ILE A 175 1.11 16.96 -1.76
CA ILE A 175 2.18 17.95 -1.97
C ILE A 175 2.46 18.24 -3.44
N PHE A 176 2.02 17.38 -4.37
CA PHE A 176 2.34 17.52 -5.79
C PHE A 176 1.24 18.29 -6.48
N ASP A 177 1.61 19.21 -7.37
CA ASP A 177 0.65 19.93 -8.20
C ASP A 177 -0.09 18.94 -9.10
N ASN A 178 -1.41 19.12 -9.22
CA ASN A 178 -2.29 18.25 -9.97
C ASN A 178 -2.83 18.80 -11.28
N SER A 179 -2.21 19.87 -11.75
CA SER A 179 -2.52 20.56 -12.99
C SER A 179 -1.74 20.02 -14.17
N TYR A 180 -2.30 20.22 -15.37
CA TYR A 180 -1.72 19.81 -16.65
C TYR A 180 -0.22 20.12 -16.78
N ASN A 181 0.52 19.09 -17.18
CA ASN A 181 1.97 19.11 -17.37
C ASN A 181 2.74 19.45 -16.06
N SER A 182 2.23 19.01 -14.92
CA SER A 182 2.90 19.09 -13.62
C SER A 182 4.11 18.15 -13.50
N VAL A 183 4.19 17.13 -14.33
CA VAL A 183 5.29 16.15 -14.40
C VAL A 183 5.76 16.07 -15.85
N GLY A 184 7.07 16.02 -16.08
CA GLY A 184 7.62 15.97 -17.43
C GLY A 184 9.02 15.39 -17.55
N GLY A 185 9.51 15.36 -18.80
CA GLY A 185 10.78 14.74 -19.16
C GLY A 185 10.70 13.20 -19.06
N PRO A 186 11.79 12.51 -18.67
CA PRO A 186 11.87 11.05 -18.73
C PRO A 186 10.95 10.34 -17.73
N ILE A 187 10.43 11.05 -16.73
CA ILE A 187 9.45 10.54 -15.76
C ILE A 187 7.99 10.83 -16.17
N GLY A 188 7.79 11.54 -17.28
CA GLY A 188 6.50 11.84 -17.88
C GLY A 188 6.48 11.46 -19.36
N GLU A 189 6.16 12.43 -20.21
CA GLU A 189 5.92 12.25 -21.64
C GLU A 189 7.13 11.79 -22.47
N ALA A 190 8.37 11.95 -21.99
CA ALA A 190 9.57 11.60 -22.78
C ALA A 190 9.90 10.08 -22.77
N GLY A 191 9.07 9.24 -22.15
CA GLY A 191 9.05 7.81 -22.47
C GLY A 191 9.85 6.90 -21.54
N GLY A 192 10.07 7.29 -20.28
CA GLY A 192 10.41 6.36 -19.21
C GLY A 192 11.86 5.90 -19.15
N GLN A 193 12.76 6.44 -19.98
CA GLN A 193 14.20 6.23 -19.88
C GLN A 193 14.88 7.56 -19.58
N TRP A 194 15.64 7.61 -18.49
CA TRP A 194 16.31 8.81 -18.00
C TRP A 194 17.83 8.65 -18.17
N GLN A 195 18.34 9.20 -19.26
CA GLN A 195 19.74 9.16 -19.66
C GLN A 195 20.52 10.33 -19.07
N ALA A 196 21.84 10.21 -19.08
CA ALA A 196 22.73 11.31 -18.71
C ALA A 196 22.52 12.51 -19.66
N GLY A 197 22.43 13.71 -19.10
CA GLY A 197 22.09 14.96 -19.77
C GLY A 197 20.60 15.31 -19.76
N GLU A 198 19.72 14.39 -19.35
CA GLU A 198 18.27 14.64 -19.33
C GLU A 198 17.79 15.13 -17.96
N THR A 199 16.72 15.92 -17.98
CA THR A 199 16.09 16.53 -16.80
C THR A 199 14.68 15.99 -16.62
N ALA A 200 14.42 15.46 -15.42
CA ALA A 200 13.09 15.16 -14.93
C ALA A 200 12.52 16.39 -14.21
N THR A 201 11.26 16.71 -14.49
CA THR A 201 10.58 17.86 -13.91
C THR A 201 9.32 17.41 -13.21
N PHE A 202 9.06 17.96 -12.02
CA PHE A 202 7.75 17.88 -11.39
C PHE A 202 7.43 19.15 -10.58
N ARG A 203 6.17 19.35 -10.21
CA ARG A 203 5.71 20.54 -9.48
C ARG A 203 5.22 20.21 -8.07
N ILE A 204 5.50 21.10 -7.13
CA ILE A 204 4.95 21.14 -5.77
C ILE A 204 3.75 22.08 -5.76
N ALA A 205 2.65 21.65 -5.16
CA ALA A 205 1.41 22.42 -5.06
C ALA A 205 1.54 23.55 -4.04
N GLY A 206 1.31 24.80 -4.45
CA GLY A 206 1.36 25.97 -3.57
C GLY A 206 0.37 25.94 -2.40
N THR A 207 -0.80 25.34 -2.62
CA THR A 207 -1.69 24.88 -1.57
C THR A 207 -2.00 23.42 -1.87
N PRO A 208 -1.74 22.48 -0.96
CA PRO A 208 -1.58 22.67 0.49
C PRO A 208 -0.12 22.78 1.00
N CYS A 209 0.90 22.90 0.13
CA CYS A 209 2.30 23.02 0.55
C CYS A 209 2.90 24.34 0.05
N GLN A 210 2.64 25.42 0.80
CA GLN A 210 3.26 26.70 0.50
C GLN A 210 4.76 26.63 0.80
N LEU A 211 5.57 27.13 -0.12
CA LEU A 211 7.02 27.22 0.02
C LEU A 211 7.44 28.70 -0.02
N ASP A 212 8.13 29.15 1.01
CA ASP A 212 8.64 30.51 1.09
C ASP A 212 10.13 30.57 0.67
N SER A 213 10.61 31.74 0.25
CA SER A 213 12.02 31.91 -0.14
C SER A 213 12.95 31.57 1.04
N GLY A 214 13.96 30.74 0.77
CA GLY A 214 14.87 30.18 1.78
C GLY A 214 14.42 28.84 2.37
N ASP A 215 13.21 28.36 2.10
CA ASP A 215 12.78 27.02 2.50
C ASP A 215 13.59 25.94 1.78
N THR A 216 13.77 24.81 2.45
CA THR A 216 14.51 23.67 1.91
C THR A 216 13.65 22.42 1.82
N ILE A 217 13.76 21.70 0.71
CA ILE A 217 13.17 20.36 0.53
C ILE A 217 14.25 19.36 0.15
N THR A 218 14.05 18.09 0.50
CA THR A 218 14.90 16.99 0.04
C THR A 218 14.18 16.14 -0.98
N VAL A 219 14.80 15.93 -2.14
CA VAL A 219 14.29 15.05 -3.20
C VAL A 219 15.20 13.83 -3.30
N ARG A 220 14.60 12.64 -3.32
CA ARG A 220 15.30 11.37 -3.46
C ARG A 220 14.68 10.57 -4.60
N VAL A 221 15.51 10.16 -5.55
CA VAL A 221 15.12 9.17 -6.56
C VAL A 221 15.56 7.80 -6.03
N VAL A 222 14.61 6.89 -5.87
CA VAL A 222 14.80 5.57 -5.30
C VAL A 222 14.55 4.53 -6.39
N HIS A 223 15.52 3.63 -6.60
CA HIS A 223 15.34 2.48 -7.46
C HIS A 223 14.57 1.41 -6.69
N THR A 224 13.33 1.14 -7.10
CA THR A 224 12.40 0.30 -6.34
C THR A 224 12.80 -1.18 -6.25
N PRO A 225 13.42 -1.82 -7.27
CA PRO A 225 13.86 -3.21 -7.15
C PRO A 225 14.94 -3.42 -6.09
N THR A 226 15.89 -2.48 -5.96
CA THR A 226 17.06 -2.60 -5.07
C THR A 226 16.93 -1.74 -3.81
N ASN A 227 15.87 -0.93 -3.70
CA ASN A 227 15.64 0.07 -2.64
C ASN A 227 16.82 1.05 -2.44
N SER A 228 17.67 1.23 -3.47
CA SER A 228 18.82 2.13 -3.41
C SER A 228 18.43 3.54 -3.78
N VAL A 229 18.96 4.53 -3.06
CA VAL A 229 18.84 5.95 -3.45
C VAL A 229 19.87 6.24 -4.52
N VAL A 230 19.41 6.54 -5.73
CA VAL A 230 20.29 6.77 -6.88
C VAL A 230 20.59 8.26 -7.05
N ILE A 231 19.65 9.14 -6.70
CA ILE A 231 19.84 10.60 -6.66
C ILE A 231 19.31 11.12 -5.34
N LYS A 232 20.02 12.05 -4.71
CA LYS A 232 19.56 12.79 -3.54
C LYS A 232 19.97 14.25 -3.66
N GLU A 233 19.00 15.13 -3.72
CA GLU A 233 19.20 16.58 -3.79
C GLU A 233 18.54 17.28 -2.61
N THR A 234 19.18 18.32 -2.09
CA THR A 234 18.57 19.26 -1.14
C THR A 234 18.43 20.59 -1.84
N LEU A 235 17.19 20.98 -2.10
CA LEU A 235 16.86 22.14 -2.91
C LEU A 235 16.39 23.25 -1.99
N THR A 236 16.84 24.47 -2.27
CA THR A 236 16.42 25.68 -1.57
C THR A 236 15.57 26.51 -2.51
N VAL A 237 14.44 27.02 -2.02
CA VAL A 237 13.60 27.96 -2.77
C VAL A 237 14.36 29.27 -2.91
N THR A 238 14.58 29.72 -4.14
CA THR A 238 15.24 30.99 -4.45
C THR A 238 14.22 32.08 -4.76
#